data_AF-A0A1Y4AY27-F1
#
_entry.id   AF-A0A1Y4AY27-F1
#
_cell.length_a   1.000
_cell.length_b   1.000
_cell.length_c   1.000
_cell.angle_alpha   90.00
_cell.angle_beta   90.00
_cell.angle_gamma   90.00
#
_symmetry.space_group_name_H-M   'P 1'
#
loop_
_entity.id
_entity.type
_entity.pdbx_description
1 polymer ?
#
loop_
_entity_poly.entity_id
_entity_poly.type
_entity_poly.pdbx_seq_one_letter_code
_entity_poly.pdbx_strand_id
1 'polypeptide(L)'
;MDSLALANVQRNFQRVVKEFFSGEKGCPKFEKKHAYPDTYTTNLSNRKQPNLRLSGCLLKLPKVKDPMRLLVHRKVRKGGLFKNCTVTLGPDGRWYFSLLFEYPKQEVPKKAAGKGPGGMESHRA
;
A
#
# COMPACT_ATOMS: atom_id res chain seq x y z
N MET A 1 25.39 3.87 -0.32
CA MET A 1 24.13 4.65 -0.22
C MET A 1 23.02 3.83 -0.88
N ASP A 2 21.81 3.75 -0.31
CA ASP A 2 20.67 3.01 -0.89
C ASP A 2 19.91 3.89 -1.89
N SER A 3 20.01 3.59 -3.18
CA SER A 3 19.44 4.40 -4.26
C SER A 3 17.91 4.44 -4.26
N LEU A 4 17.24 3.37 -3.84
CA LEU A 4 15.78 3.29 -3.79
C LEU A 4 15.22 4.12 -2.64
N ALA A 5 15.91 4.13 -1.50
CA ALA A 5 15.56 4.96 -0.37
C ALA A 5 15.60 6.45 -0.75
N LEU A 6 16.65 6.89 -1.44
CA LEU A 6 16.77 8.27 -1.93
C LEU A 6 15.65 8.63 -2.91
N ALA A 7 15.36 7.77 -3.88
CA ALA A 7 14.28 8.01 -4.84
C ALA A 7 12.92 8.17 -4.15
N ASN A 8 12.66 7.43 -3.06
CA ASN A 8 11.43 7.57 -2.28
C ASN A 8 11.36 8.92 -1.57
N VAL A 9 12.46 9.37 -0.96
CA VAL A 9 12.53 10.69 -0.31
C VAL A 9 12.27 11.80 -1.32
N GLN A 10 12.91 11.74 -2.48
CA GLN A 10 12.70 12.72 -3.56
C GLN A 10 11.24 12.74 -4.05
N ARG A 11 10.64 11.58 -4.31
CA ARG A 11 9.23 11.49 -4.73
C ARG A 11 8.27 12.05 -3.68
N ASN A 12 8.53 11.76 -2.40
CA ASN A 12 7.73 12.30 -1.31
C ASN A 12 7.83 13.83 -1.25
N PHE A 13 9.05 14.37 -1.36
CA PHE A 13 9.30 15.80 -1.36
C PHE A 13 8.62 16.51 -2.55
N GLN A 14 8.80 16.01 -3.77
CA GLN A 14 8.19 16.59 -4.97
C GLN A 14 6.66 16.63 -4.89
N ARG A 15 6.04 15.57 -4.36
CA ARG A 15 4.60 15.54 -4.11
C ARG A 15 4.16 16.65 -3.16
N VAL A 16 4.81 16.73 -2.00
CA VAL A 16 4.48 17.69 -0.95
C VAL A 16 4.68 19.14 -1.43
N VAL A 17 5.75 19.40 -2.18
CA VAL A 17 6.01 20.71 -2.79
C VAL A 17 4.92 21.08 -3.79
N LYS A 18 4.50 20.14 -4.64
CA LYS A 18 3.40 20.36 -5.59
C LYS A 18 2.09 20.69 -4.88
N GLU A 19 1.76 19.97 -3.81
CA GLU A 19 0.55 20.19 -2.99
C GLU A 19 0.58 21.55 -2.24
N PHE A 20 1.77 22.02 -1.85
CA PHE A 20 1.94 23.34 -1.26
C PHE A 20 1.69 24.46 -2.27
N PHE A 21 2.26 24.36 -3.47
CA PHE A 21 2.09 25.37 -4.52
C PHE A 21 0.72 25.34 -5.20
N SER A 22 -0.01 24.22 -5.15
CA SER A 22 -1.40 24.16 -5.64
C SER A 22 -2.39 24.85 -4.70
N GLY A 23 -1.98 25.20 -3.47
CA GLY A 23 -2.86 25.78 -2.45
C GLY A 23 -3.78 24.75 -1.77
N GLU A 24 -3.66 23.46 -2.09
CA GLU A 24 -4.47 22.39 -1.46
C GLU A 24 -4.04 22.13 -0.01
N LYS A 25 -2.76 22.31 0.30
CA LYS A 25 -2.19 22.09 1.64
C LYS A 25 -1.33 23.26 2.09
N GLY A 26 -1.24 23.42 3.41
CA GLY A 26 -0.37 24.41 4.04
C GLY A 26 1.12 24.08 3.89
N CYS A 27 1.96 24.91 4.53
CA CYS A 27 3.41 24.79 4.45
C CYS A 27 3.91 23.38 4.79
N PRO A 28 4.83 22.83 3.98
CA PRO A 28 5.38 21.51 4.23
C PRO A 28 6.21 21.49 5.52
N LYS A 29 6.03 20.44 6.31
CA LYS A 29 6.73 20.28 7.59
C LYS A 29 7.74 19.15 7.49
N PHE A 30 8.98 19.43 7.90
CA PHE A 30 10.02 18.42 7.99
C PHE A 30 9.75 17.46 9.15
N GLU A 31 10.06 16.17 8.93
CA GLU A 31 10.04 15.17 9.99
C GLU A 31 11.15 15.46 11.00
N LYS A 32 10.81 15.36 12.29
CA LYS A 32 11.75 15.58 13.39
C LYS A 32 12.12 14.24 14.00
N LYS A 33 13.41 14.05 14.31
CA LYS A 33 13.89 12.90 15.07
C LYS A 33 13.11 12.79 16.40
N HIS A 34 12.70 11.58 16.78
CA HIS A 34 11.92 11.25 17.98
C HIS A 34 10.45 11.72 18.03
N ALA A 35 9.99 12.56 17.09
CA ALA A 35 8.57 12.93 17.01
C ALA A 35 7.76 12.00 16.09
N TYR A 36 8.44 11.27 15.21
CA TYR A 36 7.84 10.38 14.22
C TYR A 36 8.31 8.93 14.44
N PRO A 37 7.46 7.94 14.13
CA PRO A 37 7.84 6.53 14.18
C PRO A 37 8.98 6.21 13.20
N ASP A 38 9.95 5.41 13.64
CA ASP A 38 11.02 4.95 12.76
C ASP A 38 10.44 4.03 11.68
N THR A 39 10.41 4.57 10.45
CA THR A 39 9.77 3.91 9.31
C THR A 39 10.71 3.89 8.13
N TYR A 40 10.76 2.77 7.41
CA TYR A 40 11.40 2.70 6.10
C TYR A 40 10.56 1.94 5.10
N THR A 41 10.59 2.39 3.85
CA THR A 41 9.91 1.71 2.73
C THR A 41 10.93 1.16 1.75
N THR A 42 10.78 -0.12 1.41
CA THR A 42 11.56 -0.77 0.37
C THR A 42 10.67 -1.14 -0.80
N ASN A 43 11.08 -0.76 -2.01
CA ASN A 43 10.37 -1.08 -3.24
C ASN A 43 10.96 -2.34 -3.86
N LEU A 44 10.14 -3.05 -4.63
CA LEU A 44 10.60 -4.08 -5.55
C LEU A 44 11.47 -3.44 -6.63
N SER A 45 12.75 -3.80 -6.68
CA SER A 45 13.72 -3.27 -7.64
C SER A 45 13.66 -3.97 -9.00
N ASN A 46 13.54 -5.30 -8.98
CA ASN A 46 13.54 -6.13 -10.18
C ASN A 46 12.52 -7.27 -10.05
N ARG A 47 11.72 -7.50 -11.10
CA ARG A 47 10.74 -8.58 -11.16
C ARG A 47 11.37 -9.96 -11.37
N LYS A 48 12.53 -10.03 -12.04
CA LYS A 48 13.23 -11.30 -12.35
C LYS A 48 14.01 -11.82 -11.14
N GLN A 49 14.70 -10.93 -10.42
CA GLN A 49 15.44 -11.24 -9.19
C GLN A 49 14.97 -10.30 -8.07
N PRO A 50 13.89 -10.67 -7.36
CA PRO A 50 13.27 -9.79 -6.38
C PRO A 50 14.13 -9.65 -5.12
N ASN A 51 14.49 -8.41 -4.79
CA ASN A 51 15.10 -8.03 -3.52
C ASN A 51 14.15 -8.17 -2.32
N LEU A 52 12.84 -8.17 -2.61
CA LEU A 52 11.74 -8.21 -1.67
C LEU A 52 10.84 -9.40 -2.02
N ARG A 53 10.69 -10.37 -1.10
CA ARG A 53 9.93 -11.60 -1.36
C ARG A 53 9.08 -11.99 -0.17
N LEU A 54 7.84 -12.40 -0.44
CA LEU A 54 6.96 -13.04 0.54
C LEU A 54 6.74 -14.50 0.13
N SER A 55 7.09 -15.44 1.01
CA SER A 55 6.85 -16.88 0.83
C SER A 55 5.95 -17.37 1.95
N GLY A 56 4.65 -17.49 1.65
CA GLY A 56 3.65 -17.76 2.69
C GLY A 56 3.61 -16.63 3.73
N CYS A 57 4.03 -16.94 4.96
CA CYS A 57 4.15 -15.98 6.06
C CYS A 57 5.57 -15.42 6.22
N LEU A 58 6.52 -15.84 5.40
CA LEU A 58 7.92 -15.51 5.56
C LEU A 58 8.31 -14.34 4.63
N LEU A 59 8.68 -13.20 5.21
CA LEU A 59 9.09 -12.00 4.50
C LEU A 59 10.61 -11.88 4.47
N LYS A 60 11.17 -11.81 3.27
CA LYS A 60 12.59 -11.48 3.05
C LYS A 60 12.70 -10.03 2.57
N LEU A 61 13.45 -9.24 3.34
CA LEU A 61 13.78 -7.85 3.04
C LEU A 61 15.24 -7.74 2.60
N PRO A 62 15.61 -6.74 1.79
CA PRO A 62 16.98 -6.59 1.31
C PRO A 62 18.00 -6.29 2.41
N LYS A 63 17.58 -5.58 3.48
CA LYS A 63 18.46 -5.15 4.59
C LYS A 63 18.45 -6.10 5.79
N VAL A 64 17.57 -7.11 5.76
CA VAL A 64 17.45 -8.09 6.84
C VAL A 64 17.99 -9.41 6.32
N LYS A 65 19.05 -9.91 6.96
CA LYS A 65 19.74 -11.13 6.54
C LYS A 65 18.79 -12.32 6.59
N ASP A 66 18.12 -12.45 7.73
CA ASP A 66 17.22 -13.56 8.01
C ASP A 66 15.78 -13.24 7.62
N PRO A 67 15.08 -14.19 6.99
CA PRO A 67 13.71 -13.99 6.63
C PRO A 67 12.82 -14.04 7.88
N MET A 68 11.85 -13.13 7.97
CA MET A 68 11.04 -12.92 9.17
C MET A 68 9.65 -13.53 9.02
N ARG A 69 9.13 -14.18 10.06
CA ARG A 69 7.75 -14.67 10.08
C ARG A 69 6.80 -13.53 10.43
N LEU A 70 5.83 -13.30 9.55
CA LEU A 70 4.77 -12.30 9.72
C LEU A 70 3.49 -12.96 10.22
N LEU A 71 2.82 -12.28 11.15
CA LEU A 71 1.42 -12.52 11.44
C LEU A 71 0.58 -11.72 10.43
N VAL A 72 0.10 -12.38 9.39
CA VAL A 72 -0.61 -11.72 8.29
C VAL A 72 -2.10 -11.68 8.60
N HIS A 73 -2.67 -10.47 8.71
CA HIS A 73 -4.10 -10.27 8.97
C HIS A 73 -5.02 -10.84 7.87
N ARG A 74 -4.55 -10.87 6.61
CA ARG A 74 -5.34 -11.36 5.45
C ARG A 74 -4.51 -12.27 4.56
N LYS A 75 -5.14 -13.32 4.02
CA LYS A 75 -4.50 -14.15 2.99
C LYS A 75 -4.33 -13.33 1.70
N VAL A 76 -3.10 -13.29 1.19
CA VAL A 76 -2.78 -12.62 -0.09
C VAL A 76 -3.42 -13.41 -1.23
N ARG A 77 -4.21 -12.76 -2.09
CA ARG A 77 -4.81 -13.39 -3.28
C ARG A 77 -3.70 -13.84 -4.22
N LYS A 78 -3.88 -14.99 -4.89
CA LYS A 78 -2.94 -15.48 -5.92
C LYS A 78 -2.90 -14.50 -7.10
N GLY A 79 -1.75 -14.40 -7.77
CA GLY A 79 -1.56 -13.55 -8.95
C GLY A 79 -1.27 -12.06 -8.64
N GLY A 80 -1.06 -11.70 -7.38
CA GLY A 80 -0.65 -10.34 -7.00
C GLY A 80 0.85 -10.12 -7.13
N LEU A 81 1.26 -9.00 -7.72
CA LEU A 81 2.65 -8.57 -7.76
C LEU A 81 2.99 -7.78 -6.49
N PHE A 82 3.99 -8.25 -5.73
CA PHE A 82 4.45 -7.55 -4.54
C PHE A 82 5.23 -6.28 -4.91
N LYS A 83 4.72 -5.09 -4.56
CA LYS A 83 5.27 -3.80 -5.01
C LYS A 83 6.28 -3.20 -4.07
N ASN A 84 5.90 -3.08 -2.81
CA ASN A 84 6.75 -2.51 -1.77
C ASN A 84 6.30 -3.01 -0.40
N CYS A 85 7.18 -2.80 0.56
CA CYS A 85 6.93 -3.06 1.96
C CYS A 85 7.35 -1.83 2.76
N THR A 86 6.47 -1.35 3.62
CA THR A 86 6.81 -0.34 4.63
C THR A 86 6.92 -1.02 5.99
N VAL A 87 8.04 -0.81 6.65
CA VAL A 87 8.34 -1.33 7.98
C VAL A 87 8.30 -0.17 8.95
N THR A 88 7.51 -0.29 10.01
CA THR A 88 7.33 0.75 11.02
C THR A 88 7.57 0.17 12.40
N LEU A 89 8.41 0.84 13.19
CA LEU A 89 8.54 0.59 14.62
C LEU A 89 7.50 1.42 15.38
N GLY A 90 6.56 0.74 16.03
CA GLY A 90 5.56 1.38 16.88
C GLY A 90 6.15 1.88 18.20
N PRO A 91 5.46 2.81 18.88
CA PRO A 91 5.87 3.31 20.20
C PRO A 91 5.82 2.23 21.29
N ASP A 92 5.07 1.15 21.05
CA ASP A 92 5.00 -0.07 21.87
C ASP A 92 6.20 -1.01 21.65
N GLY A 93 7.16 -0.63 20.79
CA GLY A 93 8.31 -1.45 20.41
C GLY A 93 7.97 -2.58 19.44
N ARG A 94 6.73 -2.65 18.93
CA ARG A 94 6.32 -3.69 17.99
C ARG A 94 6.60 -3.26 16.55
N TRP A 95 6.98 -4.23 15.73
CA TRP A 95 7.21 -4.02 14.30
C TRP A 95 5.95 -4.31 13.49
N TYR A 96 5.57 -3.34 12.67
CA TYR A 96 4.43 -3.43 11.76
C TYR A 96 4.92 -3.43 10.31
N PHE A 97 4.29 -4.26 9.48
CA PHE A 97 4.65 -4.46 8.08
C PHE A 97 3.44 -4.19 7.19
N SER A 98 3.51 -3.12 6.39
CA SER A 98 2.52 -2.77 5.39
C SER A 98 2.96 -3.30 4.03
N LEU A 99 2.21 -4.26 3.50
CA LEU A 99 2.53 -4.95 2.24
C LEU A 99 1.61 -4.44 1.12
N LEU A 100 2.20 -3.90 0.05
CA LEU A 100 1.43 -3.45 -1.11
C LEU A 100 1.51 -4.49 -2.24
N PHE A 101 0.34 -4.95 -2.70
CA PHE A 101 0.22 -5.83 -3.85
C PHE A 101 -0.56 -5.15 -4.98
N GLU A 102 -0.07 -5.29 -6.20
CA GLU A 102 -0.78 -4.91 -7.42
C GLU A 102 -1.47 -6.15 -8.01
N TYR A 103 -2.75 -6.03 -8.33
CA TYR A 103 -3.53 -7.08 -8.99
C TYR A 103 -4.05 -6.57 -10.34
N PRO A 104 -4.12 -7.43 -11.37
CA PRO A 104 -4.78 -7.08 -12.62
C PRO A 104 -6.26 -6.75 -12.35
N LYS A 105 -6.75 -5.71 -13.03
CA LYS A 105 -8.14 -5.27 -12.90
C LYS A 105 -9.06 -6.38 -13.42
N GLN A 106 -9.94 -6.87 -12.55
CA GLN A 106 -10.97 -7.82 -12.94
C GLN A 106 -12.16 -7.00 -13.45
N GLU A 107 -12.53 -7.16 -14.72
CA GLU A 107 -13.73 -6.53 -15.27
C GLU A 107 -14.95 -7.15 -14.59
N VAL A 108 -15.59 -6.39 -13.71
CA VAL A 108 -16.88 -6.77 -13.15
C VAL A 108 -17.95 -6.52 -14.21
N PRO A 109 -18.77 -7.52 -14.58
CA PRO A 109 -19.88 -7.28 -15.48
C PRO A 109 -20.81 -6.24 -14.85
N LYS A 110 -21.10 -5.15 -15.59
CA LYS A 110 -22.11 -4.17 -15.21
C LYS A 110 -23.42 -4.92 -14.97
N LYS A 111 -23.91 -4.95 -13.72
CA LYS A 111 -25.29 -5.36 -13.45
C LYS A 111 -26.20 -4.47 -14.28
N ALA A 112 -26.89 -5.05 -15.25
CA ALA A 112 -27.99 -4.39 -15.94
C ALA A 112 -29.00 -3.93 -14.88
N ALA A 113 -29.37 -2.66 -14.92
CA ALA A 113 -30.44 -2.11 -14.12
C ALA A 113 -31.70 -2.94 -14.36
N GLY A 114 -32.13 -3.69 -13.35
CA GLY A 114 -33.38 -4.42 -13.39
C GLY A 114 -34.53 -3.42 -13.51
N LYS A 115 -35.20 -3.43 -14.66
CA LYS A 115 -36.54 -2.88 -14.86
C LYS A 115 -37.44 -3.61 -13.85
N GLY A 116 -37.93 -2.89 -12.83
CA GLY A 116 -38.91 -3.45 -11.89
C GLY A 116 -40.18 -3.87 -12.65
N PRO A 117 -40.81 -5.00 -12.29
CA PRO A 117 -42.09 -5.37 -12.90
C PRO A 117 -43.16 -4.36 -12.47
N GLY A 118 -43.98 -3.98 -13.44
CA GLY A 118 -44.94 -2.89 -13.34
C GLY A 118 -46.16 -3.17 -12.49
N GLY A 119 -46.84 -2.07 -12.17
CA GLY A 119 -48.29 -1.90 -12.03
C GLY A 119 -49.05 -2.94 -11.22
N MET A 120 -49.47 -2.55 -10.01
CA MET A 120 -50.62 -3.14 -9.35
C MET A 120 -51.74 -2.08 -9.35
N GLU A 121 -52.67 -2.21 -10.30
CA GLU A 121 -53.91 -1.43 -10.35
C GLU A 121 -54.72 -1.70 -9.08
N SER A 122 -54.96 -0.64 -8.31
CA SER A 122 -55.90 -0.66 -7.19
C SER A 122 -57.30 -0.33 -7.70
N HIS A 123 -58.12 -1.36 -7.93
CA HIS A 123 -59.57 -1.18 -7.89
C HIS A 123 -60.01 -1.00 -6.43
N ARG A 124 -60.70 0.10 -6.13
CA ARG A 124 -61.58 0.17 -4.97
C ARG A 124 -62.85 0.93 -5.33
N ALA A 125 -63.95 0.34 -4.87
CA ALA A 125 -65.34 0.78 -4.98
C ALA A 125 -65.59 2.15 -4.34
#